data_AF-A0A7X8R5W4-F1
#
_entry.id   AF-A0A7X8R5W4-F1
#
_cell.length_a   1.000
_cell.length_b   1.000
_cell.length_c   1.000
_cell.angle_alpha   90.00
_cell.angle_beta   90.00
_cell.angle_gamma   90.00
#
_symmetry.space_group_name_H-M   'P 1'
#
loop_
_entity.id
_entity.type
_entity.pdbx_description
1 polymer ?
#
loop_
_entity_poly.entity_id
_entity_poly.type
_entity_poly.pdbx_seq_one_letter_code
_entity_poly.pdbx_strand_id
1 'polypeptide(L)'
;MERNILDVLETRIDEALAMISEVNRRNRSLQEENKELKTKLAESDLRVESLQRTLEEQKIKSDEAILQKYKETEEKLRVRIQSMLAKLDELKVLEGR
;
A
#
# COMPACT_ATOMS: atom_id res chain seq x y z
N MET A 1 -57.14 -30.41 -34.65
CA MET A 1 -56.77 -29.01 -34.97
C MET A 1 -55.25 -28.98 -35.08
N GLU A 2 -54.74 -28.91 -36.31
CA GLU A 2 -53.33 -28.62 -36.53
C GLU A 2 -53.05 -27.24 -35.90
N ARG A 3 -52.06 -27.15 -35.01
CA ARG A 3 -51.61 -25.84 -34.54
C ARG A 3 -51.13 -25.07 -35.76
N ASN A 4 -51.74 -23.91 -36.01
CA ASN A 4 -51.30 -23.00 -37.05
C ASN A 4 -49.82 -22.68 -36.79
N ILE A 5 -48.96 -23.04 -37.75
CA ILE A 5 -47.51 -22.90 -37.62
C ILE A 5 -47.11 -21.44 -37.37
N LEU A 6 -47.92 -20.49 -37.84
CA LEU A 6 -47.74 -19.06 -37.62
C LEU A 6 -47.85 -18.70 -36.14
N ASP A 7 -48.88 -19.18 -35.42
CA ASP A 7 -49.08 -18.90 -33.99
C ASP A 7 -47.93 -19.45 -33.14
N VAL A 8 -47.37 -20.60 -33.54
CA VAL A 8 -46.20 -21.21 -32.87
C VAL A 8 -44.96 -20.37 -33.11
N LEU A 9 -44.75 -19.86 -34.33
CA LEU A 9 -43.62 -19.00 -34.65
C LEU A 9 -43.71 -17.64 -33.94
N GLU A 10 -44.91 -17.06 -33.86
CA GLU A 10 -45.17 -15.80 -33.16
C GLU A 10 -44.83 -15.94 -31.66
N THR A 11 -45.31 -17.00 -31.01
CA THR A 11 -44.98 -17.29 -29.60
C THR A 11 -43.47 -17.40 -29.38
N ARG A 12 -42.74 -18.08 -30.27
CA ARG A 12 -41.29 -18.24 -30.14
C ARG A 12 -40.53 -16.95 -30.39
N ILE A 13 -41.04 -16.08 -31.27
CA ILE A 13 -40.48 -14.74 -31.49
C ILE A 13 -40.64 -13.90 -30.22
N ASP A 14 -41.81 -13.92 -29.59
CA ASP A 14 -42.06 -13.18 -28.35
C ASP A 14 -41.18 -13.67 -27.19
N GLU A 15 -41.03 -15.00 -27.04
CA GLU A 15 -40.12 -15.60 -26.06
C GLU A 15 -38.66 -15.18 -26.31
N ALA A 16 -38.22 -15.18 -27.57
CA ALA A 16 -36.87 -14.76 -27.94
C ALA A 16 -36.64 -13.27 -27.65
N LEU A 17 -37.61 -12.41 -27.96
CA LEU A 17 -37.54 -10.97 -27.68
C LEU A 17 -37.50 -10.68 -26.17
N ALA A 18 -38.27 -11.43 -25.38
CA ALA A 18 -38.24 -11.34 -23.93
C ALA A 18 -36.85 -11.73 -23.37
N MET A 19 -36.29 -12.84 -23.84
CA MET A 19 -34.96 -13.29 -23.44
C MET A 19 -33.86 -12.30 -23.84
N ILE A 20 -33.91 -11.77 -25.06
CA ILE A 20 -32.98 -10.72 -25.53
C ILE A 20 -33.06 -9.49 -24.63
N SER A 21 -34.26 -9.07 -24.25
CA SER A 21 -34.47 -7.91 -23.38
C SER A 21 -33.88 -8.13 -21.99
N GLU A 22 -34.09 -9.32 -21.42
CA GLU A 22 -33.52 -9.69 -20.12
C GLU A 22 -31.99 -9.73 -20.15
N VAL A 23 -31.41 -10.41 -21.16
CA VAL A 23 -29.96 -10.50 -21.33
C VAL A 23 -29.35 -9.10 -21.52
N ASN A 24 -29.97 -8.24 -22.32
CA ASN A 24 -29.51 -6.87 -22.51
C ASN A 24 -29.54 -6.06 -21.20
N ARG A 25 -30.58 -6.23 -20.38
CA ARG A 25 -30.66 -5.57 -19.07
C ARG A 25 -29.55 -6.05 -18.14
N ARG A 26 -29.34 -7.37 -18.08
CA ARG A 26 -28.28 -7.96 -17.24
C ARG A 26 -26.89 -7.54 -17.70
N ASN A 27 -26.66 -7.49 -19.01
CA ASN A 27 -25.39 -7.06 -19.58
C ASN A 27 -25.08 -5.59 -19.23
N ARG A 28 -26.07 -4.70 -19.31
CA ARG A 28 -25.90 -3.30 -18.86
C ARG A 28 -25.55 -3.20 -17.37
N SER A 29 -26.27 -3.94 -16.52
CA SER A 29 -25.98 -3.97 -15.08
C SER A 29 -24.56 -4.46 -14.80
N LEU A 30 -24.12 -5.51 -15.48
CA LEU A 30 -22.76 -6.04 -15.33
C LEU A 30 -21.70 -5.05 -15.85
N GLN A 31 -21.99 -4.32 -16.93
CA GLN A 31 -21.08 -3.28 -17.44
C GLN A 31 -20.93 -2.13 -16.44
N GLU A 32 -22.01 -1.70 -15.80
CA GLU A 32 -21.99 -0.69 -14.74
C GLU A 32 -21.19 -1.15 -13.53
N GLU A 33 -21.46 -2.37 -13.04
CA GLU A 33 -20.73 -2.98 -11.91
C GLU A 33 -19.24 -3.12 -12.25
N ASN A 34 -18.90 -3.56 -13.45
CA ASN A 34 -17.50 -3.69 -13.88
C ASN A 34 -16.79 -2.34 -13.92
N LYS A 35 -17.48 -1.28 -14.38
CA LYS A 35 -16.95 0.08 -14.38
C LYS A 35 -16.69 0.56 -12.95
N GLU A 36 -17.64 0.36 -12.04
CA GLU A 36 -17.51 0.75 -10.64
C GLU A 36 -16.36 0.00 -9.96
N LEU A 37 -16.25 -1.32 -10.18
CA LEU A 37 -15.17 -2.14 -9.64
C LEU A 37 -13.80 -1.70 -10.16
N LYS A 38 -13.69 -1.35 -11.45
CA LYS A 38 -12.45 -0.80 -12.02
C LYS A 38 -12.05 0.53 -11.38
N THR A 39 -13.01 1.41 -11.11
CA THR A 39 -12.74 2.67 -10.41
C THR A 39 -12.24 2.41 -8.99
N LYS A 40 -12.93 1.55 -8.23
CA LYS A 40 -12.52 1.18 -6.86
C LYS A 40 -11.13 0.53 -6.83
N LEU A 41 -10.82 -0.30 -7.81
CA LEU A 41 -9.50 -0.92 -7.93
C LEU A 41 -8.41 0.15 -8.13
N ALA A 42 -8.61 1.07 -9.07
CA ALA A 42 -7.66 2.15 -9.32
C ALA A 42 -7.45 3.05 -8.08
N GLU A 43 -8.51 3.37 -7.35
CA GLU A 43 -8.42 4.12 -6.09
C GLU A 43 -7.65 3.34 -5.01
N SER A 44 -7.89 2.03 -4.92
CA SER A 44 -7.16 1.15 -3.99
C SER A 44 -5.67 1.07 -4.33
N ASP A 45 -5.33 0.93 -5.61
CA ASP A 45 -3.93 0.87 -6.06
C ASP A 45 -3.18 2.16 -5.72
N LEU A 46 -3.79 3.33 -5.97
CA LEU A 46 -3.21 4.63 -5.58
C LEU A 46 -3.00 4.73 -4.06
N ARG A 47 -3.94 4.21 -3.27
CA ARG A 47 -3.83 4.19 -1.82
C ARG A 47 -2.71 3.27 -1.35
N VAL A 48 -2.55 2.10 -1.96
CA VAL A 48 -1.45 1.17 -1.67
C VAL A 48 -0.10 1.82 -1.98
N GLU A 49 0.06 2.43 -3.16
CA GLU A 49 1.29 3.14 -3.52
C GLU A 49 1.62 4.27 -2.54
N SER A 50 0.61 5.07 -2.15
CA SER A 50 0.80 6.14 -1.17
C SER A 50 1.25 5.59 0.18
N LEU A 51 0.63 4.51 0.67
CA LEU A 51 0.99 3.90 1.95
C LEU A 51 2.40 3.29 1.90
N GLN A 52 2.78 2.68 0.79
CA GLN A 52 4.13 2.15 0.59
C GLN A 52 5.18 3.26 0.64
N ARG A 53 4.93 4.41 0.00
CA ARG A 53 5.82 5.58 0.08
C ARG A 53 5.93 6.11 1.50
N THR A 54 4.82 6.28 2.21
CA THR A 54 4.83 6.73 3.61
C THR A 54 5.58 5.76 4.52
N LEU A 55 5.43 4.45 4.31
CA LEU A 55 6.16 3.44 5.07
C LEU A 55 7.67 3.56 4.85
N GLU A 56 8.11 3.75 3.61
CA GLU A 56 9.53 3.91 3.28
C GLU A 56 10.11 5.20 3.88
N GLU A 57 9.40 6.32 3.79
CA GLU A 57 9.80 7.57 4.45
C GLU A 57 9.93 7.41 5.97
N GLN A 58 9.03 6.65 6.61
CA GLN A 58 9.10 6.38 8.04
C GLN A 58 10.30 5.49 8.41
N LYS A 59 10.63 4.50 7.58
CA LYS A 59 11.83 3.68 7.78
C LYS A 59 13.10 4.52 7.71
N ILE A 60 13.23 5.35 6.69
CA ILE A 60 14.37 6.27 6.53
C ILE A 60 14.51 7.16 7.77
N LYS A 61 13.42 7.81 8.21
CA LYS A 61 13.41 8.65 9.42
C LYS A 61 13.80 7.88 10.68
N SER A 62 13.35 6.64 10.81
CA SER A 62 13.69 5.78 11.94
C SER A 62 15.19 5.45 11.94
N ASP A 63 15.74 5.07 10.79
CA ASP A 63 17.15 4.73 10.64
C ASP A 63 18.05 5.95 10.89
N GLU A 64 17.66 7.13 10.40
CA GLU A 64 18.33 8.40 10.69
C GLU A 64 18.32 8.72 12.19
N ALA A 65 17.19 8.53 12.86
CA ALA A 65 17.08 8.75 14.31
C ALA A 65 17.97 7.79 15.11
N ILE A 66 18.09 6.53 14.67
CA ILE A 66 18.98 5.54 15.27
C ILE A 66 20.44 5.94 15.06
N LEU A 67 20.83 6.29 13.83
CA LEU A 67 22.18 6.75 13.51
C LEU A 67 22.57 7.99 14.33
N GLN A 68 21.64 8.92 14.51
CA GLN A 68 21.87 10.12 15.32
C GLN A 68 22.15 9.77 16.77
N LYS A 69 21.37 8.84 17.37
CA LYS A 69 21.64 8.34 18.74
C LYS A 69 22.99 7.65 18.86
N TYR A 70 23.39 6.89 17.86
CA TYR A 70 24.72 6.26 17.84
C TYR A 70 25.83 7.30 17.78
N LYS A 71 25.72 8.32 16.92
CA LYS A 71 26.69 9.43 16.85
C LYS A 71 26.81 10.18 18.17
N GLU A 72 25.67 10.49 18.81
CA GLU A 72 25.67 11.14 20.13
C GLU A 72 26.34 10.28 21.21
N THR A 73 26.14 8.97 21.16
CA THR A 73 26.74 8.03 22.10
C THR A 73 28.25 7.90 21.85
N GLU A 74 28.67 7.82 20.59
CA GLU A 74 30.07 7.80 20.18
C GLU A 74 30.81 9.04 20.68
N GLU A 75 30.23 10.23 20.49
CA GLU A 75 30.85 11.48 20.94
C GLU A 75 30.99 11.54 22.47
N LYS A 76 29.96 11.12 23.21
CA LYS A 76 30.03 11.03 24.69
C LYS A 76 31.13 10.08 25.14
N LEU A 77 31.30 8.95 24.46
CA LEU A 77 32.36 7.98 24.77
C LEU A 77 33.74 8.57 24.45
N ARG A 78 33.89 9.24 23.30
CA ARG A 78 35.13 9.92 22.90
C ARG A 78 35.56 10.96 23.94
N VAL A 79 34.65 11.83 24.36
CA VAL A 79 34.91 12.84 25.41
C VAL A 79 35.31 12.18 26.73
N ARG A 80 34.62 11.10 27.13
CA ARG A 80 34.93 10.37 28.37
C ARG A 80 36.31 9.73 28.33
N ILE A 81 36.68 9.11 27.21
CA ILE A 81 38.02 8.52 27.01
C ILE A 81 39.10 9.60 27.09
N GLN A 82 38.92 10.74 26.42
CA GLN A 82 39.87 11.85 26.48
C GLN A 82 40.05 12.37 27.91
N SER A 83 38.95 12.51 28.67
CA SER A 83 39.02 12.90 30.08
C SER A 83 39.76 11.86 30.93
N MET A 84 39.55 10.56 30.70
CA MET A 84 40.26 9.51 31.42
C MET A 84 41.76 9.49 31.09
N LEU A 85 42.12 9.70 29.83
CA LEU A 85 43.52 9.79 29.41
C LEU A 85 44.22 10.99 30.06
N ALA A 86 43.59 12.16 30.09
CA ALA A 86 44.14 13.34 30.75
C ALA A 86 44.40 13.10 32.26
N LYS A 87 43.44 12.45 32.95
CA LYS A 87 43.62 12.07 34.37
C LYS A 87 44.74 11.06 34.59
N LEU A 88 44.92 10.12 33.67
CA LEU A 88 46.03 9.16 33.71
C LEU A 88 47.38 9.87 33.56
N ASP A 89 47.48 10.85 32.66
CA ASP A 89 48.69 11.63 32.47
C ASP A 89 49.02 12.48 33.71
N GLU A 90 48.01 13.10 34.36
CA GLU A 90 48.19 13.80 35.64
C GLU A 90 48.72 12.88 36.74
N LEU A 91 48.18 11.66 36.87
CA LEU A 91 48.64 10.68 37.85
C LEU A 91 50.08 10.24 37.61
N LYS A 92 50.48 10.01 36.36
CA LYS A 92 51.86 9.66 36.02
C LYS A 92 52.86 10.76 36.40
N VAL A 93 52.48 12.02 36.24
CA VAL A 93 53.31 13.16 36.65
C VAL A 93 53.47 13.21 38.17
N LEU A 94 52.44 12.82 38.92
CA LEU A 94 52.48 12.75 40.39
C LEU A 94 53.33 11.57 40.90
N GLU A 95 53.28 10.41 40.24
CA GLU A 95 54.10 9.23 40.61
C GLU A 95 55.58 9.37 40.22
N GLY A 96 55.91 10.22 39.24
CA GLY A 96 57.28 10.50 38.82
C GLY A 96 58.02 11.58 39.62
N ARG A 97 57.40 12.11 40.69
CA ARG A 97 57.99 13.04 41.67
C ARG A 97 58.20 12.35 43.01
#